data_AF-A0A3D3TL79-F1
#
_entry.id   AF-A0A3D3TL79-F1
#
_cell.length_a   1.000
_cell.length_b   1.000
_cell.length_c   1.000
_cell.angle_alpha   90.00
_cell.angle_beta   90.00
_cell.angle_gamma   90.00
#
_symmetry.space_group_name_H-M   'P 1'
#
loop_
_entity.id
_entity.type
_entity.pdbx_description
1 polymer ?
#
loop_
_entity_poly.entity_id
_entity_poly.type
_entity_poly.pdbx_seq_one_letter_code
_entity_poly.pdbx_strand_id
1 'polypeptide(L)' 'VLNDEIIRAIKEGRFSVWTIETVDEAIEILTGMKPGKIGKNGQYSSGTFNRLVVDRLKKFYEIASRTHNRTGKDAD' A
#
# COMPACT_ATOMS: atom_id res chain seq x y z
N VAL A 1 -4.10 -16.17 -26.03
CA VAL A 1 -2.92 -17.09 -25.99
C VAL A 1 -1.70 -16.26 -25.65
N LEU A 2 -0.79 -16.76 -24.80
CA LEU A 2 0.47 -16.08 -24.44
C LEU A 2 1.54 -16.33 -25.51
N ASN A 3 2.46 -15.38 -25.69
CA ASN A 3 3.60 -15.56 -26.60
C ASN A 3 4.52 -16.69 -26.10
N ASP A 4 5.06 -17.50 -27.02
CA ASP A 4 5.96 -18.62 -26.73
C ASP A 4 7.19 -18.22 -25.91
N GLU A 5 7.70 -16.99 -26.10
CA GLU A 5 8.81 -16.46 -25.30
C GLU A 5 8.44 -16.36 -23.82
N ILE A 6 7.24 -15.88 -23.52
CA ILE A 6 6.72 -15.78 -22.16
C ILE A 6 6.50 -17.18 -21.58
N ILE A 7 5.94 -18.11 -22.35
CA ILE A 7 5.74 -19.49 -21.91
C ILE A 7 7.07 -20.16 -21.55
N ARG A 8 8.11 -19.96 -22.38
CA ARG A 8 9.46 -20.48 -22.11
C ARG A 8 10.07 -19.84 -20.86
N ALA A 9 9.95 -18.53 -20.69
CA ALA A 9 10.44 -17.83 -19.50
C ALA A 9 9.77 -18.33 -18.21
N ILE A 10 8.47 -18.65 -18.26
CA ILE A 10 7.75 -19.28 -17.13
C ILE A 10 8.31 -20.67 -16.83
N LYS A 11 8.49 -21.52 -17.85
CA LYS A 11 9.05 -22.88 -17.68
C LYS A 11 10.47 -22.87 -17.12
N GLU A 12 11.27 -21.87 -17.47
CA GLU A 12 12.64 -21.68 -16.98
C GLU A 12 12.72 -20.99 -15.60
N GLY A 13 11.57 -20.62 -15.00
CA GLY A 13 11.52 -19.93 -13.71
C GLY A 13 12.02 -18.47 -13.75
N ARG A 14 12.19 -17.90 -14.95
CA ARG A 14 12.63 -16.50 -15.16
C ARG A 14 11.48 -15.50 -15.14
N PHE A 15 10.24 -15.99 -15.22
CA PHE A 15 9.04 -15.17 -15.19
C PHE A 15 7.93 -15.88 -14.41
N SER A 16 7.07 -15.11 -13.74
CA SER A 16 5.93 -15.64 -12.99
C SER A 16 4.69 -14.79 -13.23
N VAL A 17 3.56 -15.45 -13.43
CA VAL A 17 2.24 -14.81 -13.55
C VAL A 17 1.43 -15.18 -12.31
N TRP A 18 0.88 -14.18 -11.64
CA TRP A 18 0.05 -14.35 -10.46
C TRP A 18 -1.34 -13.82 -10.75
N THR A 19 -2.36 -14.68 -10.58
CA THR A 19 -3.76 -14.25 -10.60
C THR A 19 -4.19 -13.88 -9.19
N ILE A 20 -4.92 -12.79 -9.07
CA ILE A 20 -5.46 -12.29 -7.81
C ILE A 20 -6.92 -11.88 -8.02
N GLU A 21 -7.71 -11.94 -6.98
CA GLU A 21 -9.09 -11.43 -6.92
C GLU A 21 -9.14 -10.05 -6.26
N THR A 22 -8.21 -9.78 -5.35
CA THR A 22 -8.19 -8.53 -4.58
C THR A 22 -6.81 -7.90 -4.53
N VAL A 23 -6.79 -6.57 -4.35
CA VAL A 23 -5.53 -5.82 -4.18
C VAL A 23 -4.73 -6.30 -2.96
N ASP A 24 -5.41 -6.77 -1.90
CA ASP A 24 -4.78 -7.25 -0.68
C ASP A 24 -3.86 -8.46 -0.92
N GLU A 25 -4.20 -9.32 -1.88
CA GLU A 25 -3.35 -10.46 -2.27
C GLU A 25 -2.07 -9.99 -2.96
N ALA A 26 -2.16 -8.94 -3.79
CA ALA A 26 -1.00 -8.33 -4.43
C ALA A 26 -0.04 -7.69 -3.41
N ILE A 27 -0.58 -7.09 -2.34
CA ILE A 27 0.22 -6.46 -1.30
C ILE A 27 1.20 -7.46 -0.70
N GLU A 28 0.73 -8.66 -0.36
CA GLU A 28 1.60 -9.67 0.23
C GLU A 28 2.67 -10.16 -0.75
N ILE A 29 2.30 -10.40 -2.02
CA ILE A 29 3.22 -10.83 -3.08
C ILE A 29 4.33 -9.80 -3.32
N LEU A 30 3.98 -8.52 -3.40
CA LEU A 30 4.91 -7.46 -3.80
C LEU A 30 5.74 -6.91 -2.65
N THR A 31 5.22 -6.94 -1.42
CA THR A 31 5.85 -6.27 -0.28
C THR A 31 6.36 -7.23 0.80
N GLY A 32 5.92 -8.50 0.76
CA GLY A 32 6.16 -9.46 1.84
C GLY A 32 5.41 -9.13 3.15
N MET A 33 4.54 -8.12 3.15
CA MET A 33 3.77 -7.70 4.31
C MET A 33 2.33 -8.21 4.24
N LYS A 34 1.77 -8.58 5.40
CA LYS A 34 0.35 -8.90 5.49
C LYS A 34 -0.50 -7.65 5.22
N PRO A 35 -1.58 -7.76 4.40
CA PRO A 35 -2.58 -6.72 4.32
C PRO A 35 -3.28 -6.56 5.68
N GLY A 36 -3.65 -5.33 6.00
CA GLY A 36 -4.32 -4.99 7.25
C GLY A 36 -5.82 -5.13 7.14
N LYS A 37 -6.47 -5.68 8.17
CA LYS A 37 -7.93 -5.64 8.33
C LYS A 37 -8.31 -4.60 9.38
N ILE A 38 -9.43 -3.91 9.17
CA ILE A 38 -9.97 -2.94 10.12
C ILE A 38 -10.63 -3.70 11.28
N GLY A 39 -10.18 -3.45 12.50
CA GLY A 39 -10.77 -4.00 13.71
C GLY A 39 -12.03 -3.25 14.16
N LYS A 40 -12.70 -3.75 15.21
CA LYS A 40 -13.91 -3.11 15.79
C LYS A 40 -13.69 -1.67 16.27
N ASN A 41 -12.45 -1.31 16.58
CA ASN A 41 -12.04 0.03 16.99
C ASN A 41 -11.75 0.97 15.80
N GLY A 42 -12.01 0.54 14.56
CA GLY A 42 -11.77 1.33 13.35
C GLY A 42 -10.30 1.43 12.94
N GLN A 43 -9.39 0.64 13.54
CA GLN A 43 -7.96 0.69 13.24
C GLN A 43 -7.47 -0.58 12.55
N TYR A 44 -6.45 -0.43 11.70
CA TYR A 44 -5.68 -1.55 11.17
C TYR A 44 -4.74 -2.15 12.21
N SER A 45 -4.62 -3.49 12.23
CA SER A 45 -3.69 -4.22 13.09
C SER A 45 -2.25 -3.74 12.94
N SER A 46 -1.52 -3.69 14.05
CA SER A 46 -0.09 -3.32 14.05
C SER A 46 0.74 -4.27 13.18
N GLY A 47 1.76 -3.73 12.51
CA GLY A 47 2.68 -4.51 11.67
C GLY A 47 2.12 -4.88 10.28
N THR A 48 0.92 -4.40 9.93
CA THR A 48 0.32 -4.62 8.61
C THR A 48 0.60 -3.46 7.65
N PHE A 49 0.53 -3.73 6.34
CA PHE A 49 0.77 -2.73 5.31
C PHE A 49 -0.16 -1.51 5.45
N ASN A 50 -1.47 -1.74 5.55
CA ASN A 50 -2.48 -0.67 5.64
C ASN A 50 -2.31 0.18 6.90
N ARG A 51 -1.80 -0.39 8.00
CA ARG A 51 -1.46 0.38 9.20
C ARG A 51 -0.34 1.39 8.91
N LEU A 52 0.72 0.97 8.22
CA LEU A 52 1.80 1.88 7.83
C LEU A 52 1.31 2.99 6.90
N VAL A 53 0.42 2.66 5.95
CA VAL A 53 -0.18 3.65 5.04
C VAL A 53 -0.95 4.71 5.83
N VAL A 54 -1.86 4.30 6.71
CA VAL A 54 -2.65 5.23 7.53
C VAL A 54 -1.77 6.09 8.42
N ASP A 55 -0.75 5.51 9.06
CA ASP A 55 0.18 6.26 9.90
C ASP A 55 0.98 7.28 9.09
N ARG A 56 1.33 6.98 7.82
CA ARG A 56 2.00 7.93 6.92
C ARG A 56 1.07 9.05 6.45
N LEU A 57 -0.19 8.72 6.11
CA LEU A 57 -1.19 9.71 5.71
C LEU A 57 -1.50 10.70 6.84
N LYS A 58 -1.60 10.22 8.08
CA LYS A 58 -1.75 11.10 9.27
C LYS A 58 -0.60 12.10 9.39
N LYS A 59 0.65 11.64 9.20
CA LYS A 59 1.82 12.54 9.21
C LYS A 59 1.75 13.59 8.09
N PHE A 60 1.32 13.21 6.89
CA PHE A 60 1.14 14.19 5.81
C PHE A 60 0.05 15.22 6.13
N TYR A 61 -1.06 14.77 6.72
CA TYR A 61 -2.13 15.67 7.17
C TYR A 61 -1.63 16.66 8.24
N GLU A 62 -0.85 16.20 9.22
CA GLU A 62 -0.25 17.06 10.24
C GLU A 62 0.70 18.12 9.63
N ILE A 63 1.48 17.74 8.62
CA ILE A 63 2.37 18.68 7.91
C ILE A 63 1.54 19.71 7.14
N ALA A 64 0.53 19.27 6.38
CA ALA A 64 -0.30 20.15 5.58
C ALA A 64 -1.10 21.15 6.43
N SER A 65 -1.68 20.70 7.54
CA SER A 65 -2.44 21.55 8.47
C SER A 65 -1.57 22.59 9.18
N ARG A 66 -0.31 22.26 9.52
CA ARG A 66 0.64 23.24 10.08
C ARG A 66 0.96 24.37 9.11
N THR A 67 1.09 24.05 7.82
CA THR A 67 1.35 25.05 6.78
C THR A 67 0.16 25.99 6.61
N HIS A 68 -1.07 25.46 6.64
CA HIS A 68 -2.29 26.26 6.55
C HIS A 68 -2.47 27.20 7.76
N ASN A 69 -2.11 26.75 8.96
CA ASN A 69 -2.20 27.57 10.17
C ASN A 69 -1.12 28.68 10.25
N ARG A 70 -0.02 28.57 9.50
CA ARG A 70 0.98 29.65 9.40
C ARG A 70 0.52 30.77 8.47
N THR A 71 -0.05 30.44 7.31
CA THR A 71 -0.53 31.45 6.35
C THR A 71 -1.71 32.27 6.87
N GLY A 72 -2.48 31.76 7.85
CA GLY A 72 -3.55 32.51 8.51
C GLY A 72 -3.11 33.37 9.70
N LYS A 73 -1.88 33.20 10.22
CA LYS A 73 -1.39 33.93 11.40
C LYS A 73 -0.48 35.11 11.05
N ASP A 74 0.06 35.12 9.84
CA ASP A 74 0.89 36.20 9.30
C ASP A 74 0.08 37.23 8.46
N ALA A 75 -1.26 37.10 8.46
CA ALA A 75 -2.20 37.96 7.73
C ALA A 75 -3.02 38.92 8.62
N ASP A 76 -2.73 38.96 9.93
CA ASP A 76 -3.27 39.91 10.93
C ASP A 76 -2.19 40.87 11.44
#